data_AF-A0A9E2QPF5-F1
#
_entry.id   AF-A0A9E2QPF5-F1
#
_cell.length_a   1.000
_cell.length_b   1.000
_cell.length_c   1.000
_cell.angle_alpha   90.00
_cell.angle_beta   90.00
_cell.angle_gamma   90.00
#
_symmetry.space_group_name_H-M   'P 1'
#
loop_
_entity.id
_entity.type
_entity.pdbx_description
1 polymer ?
#
loop_
_entity_poly.entity_id
_entity_poly.type
_entity_poly.pdbx_seq_one_letter_code
_entity_poly.pdbx_strand_id
1 'polypeptide(L)'
;MIACKQASHNKQNNIEEHNYLESVKQGMTKQELINQIGMPDSIIDLGRVTDENQYTQHIITFFYGTNQAVTLINDTISGLDYNIKETEARIRARIDSAGRTDY
;
A
#
# COMPACT_ATOMS: atom_id res chain seq x y z
N MET A 1 31.86 1.21 43.37
CA MET A 1 30.94 2.11 42.65
C MET A 1 31.13 1.86 41.16
N ILE A 2 30.21 1.16 40.51
CA ILE A 2 30.31 0.84 39.08
C ILE A 2 29.33 1.76 38.36
N ALA A 3 29.87 2.67 37.56
CA ALA A 3 29.10 3.60 36.74
C ALA A 3 28.50 2.85 35.55
N CYS A 4 27.17 2.68 35.53
CA CYS A 4 26.45 2.24 34.35
C CYS A 4 26.48 3.36 33.31
N LYS A 5 27.33 3.24 32.29
CA LYS A 5 27.22 4.03 31.07
C LYS A 5 25.93 3.63 30.36
N GLN A 6 24.89 4.45 30.49
CA GLN A 6 23.72 4.38 29.63
C GLN A 6 24.16 4.81 28.23
N ALA A 7 24.35 3.84 27.34
CA ALA A 7 24.41 4.09 25.91
C ALA A 7 23.00 4.52 25.47
N SER A 8 22.78 5.82 25.40
CA SER A 8 21.64 6.40 24.69
C SER A 8 21.85 6.13 23.20
N HIS A 9 21.39 4.97 22.73
CA HIS A 9 21.25 4.70 21.31
C HIS A 9 19.94 5.34 20.85
N ASN A 10 19.97 6.65 20.62
CA ASN A 10 19.02 7.29 19.72
C ASN A 10 19.40 6.85 18.30
N LYS A 11 19.05 5.62 17.95
CA LYS A 11 19.15 5.14 16.57
C LYS A 11 18.01 5.83 15.83
N GLN A 12 18.30 7.02 15.28
CA GLN A 12 17.48 7.60 14.24
C GLN A 12 17.35 6.52 13.16
N ASN A 13 16.16 5.91 13.12
CA ASN A 13 15.79 4.89 12.16
C ASN A 13 15.66 5.57 10.79
N ASN A 14 16.80 5.89 10.16
CA ASN A 14 16.88 6.05 8.72
C ASN A 14 16.71 4.65 8.12
N ILE A 15 15.46 4.16 8.13
CA ILE A 15 15.07 3.06 7.29
C ILE A 15 14.96 3.72 5.91
N GLU A 16 15.96 3.51 5.07
CA GLU A 16 15.84 3.82 3.65
C GLU A 16 14.52 3.20 3.18
N GLU A 17 13.57 4.03 2.75
CA GLU A 17 12.28 3.55 2.25
C GLU A 17 12.57 2.73 0.99
N HIS A 18 12.68 1.42 1.15
CA HIS A 18 12.88 0.51 0.04
C HIS A 18 11.67 0.60 -0.89
N ASN A 19 11.88 1.01 -2.13
CA ASN A 19 10.83 1.10 -3.13
C ASN A 19 10.64 -0.26 -3.80
N TYR A 20 9.82 -1.11 -3.19
CA TYR A 20 9.48 -2.44 -3.68
C TYR A 20 8.88 -2.40 -5.09
N LEU A 21 8.18 -1.32 -5.44
CA LEU A 21 7.39 -1.24 -6.66
C LEU A 21 8.16 -0.71 -7.88
N GLU A 22 9.45 -0.40 -7.79
CA GLU A 22 10.24 0.15 -8.91
C GLU A 22 10.19 -0.71 -10.18
N SER A 23 10.10 -2.03 -10.00
CA SER A 23 10.14 -2.98 -11.10
C SER A 23 8.76 -3.54 -11.47
N VAL A 24 7.72 -3.21 -10.70
CA VAL A 24 6.36 -3.73 -10.85
C VAL A 24 5.57 -2.90 -11.87
N LYS A 25 4.74 -3.55 -12.68
CA LYS A 25 3.91 -2.90 -13.70
C LYS A 25 2.47 -3.40 -13.64
N GLN A 26 1.54 -2.53 -14.03
CA GLN A 26 0.15 -2.92 -14.28
C GLN A 26 0.08 -4.05 -15.32
N GLY A 27 -0.89 -4.95 -15.15
CA GLY A 27 -1.07 -6.12 -16.00
C GLY A 27 -0.22 -7.34 -15.61
N MET A 28 0.75 -7.21 -14.70
CA MET A 28 1.41 -8.39 -14.12
C MET A 28 0.42 -9.20 -13.29
N THR A 29 0.59 -10.51 -13.29
CA THR A 29 -0.17 -11.42 -12.44
C THR A 29 0.34 -11.39 -10.99
N LYS A 30 -0.49 -11.84 -10.05
CA LYS A 30 -0.14 -12.07 -8.66
C LYS A 30 1.12 -12.92 -8.51
N GLN A 31 1.26 -13.96 -9.34
CA GLN A 31 2.41 -14.85 -9.29
C GLN A 31 3.68 -14.14 -9.77
N GLU A 32 3.61 -13.36 -10.85
CA GLU A 32 4.74 -12.55 -11.32
C GLU A 32 5.18 -11.53 -10.27
N LEU A 33 4.21 -10.84 -9.64
CA LEU A 33 4.48 -9.91 -8.54
C LEU A 33 5.26 -10.57 -7.40
N ILE A 34 4.76 -11.70 -6.90
CA ILE A 34 5.40 -12.44 -5.79
C ILE A 34 6.78 -12.95 -6.19
N ASN A 35 6.94 -13.42 -7.43
CA ASN A 35 8.24 -13.88 -7.93
C ASN A 35 9.25 -12.74 -8.04
N GLN A 36 8.78 -11.53 -8.34
CA GLN A 36 9.64 -10.39 -8.63
C GLN A 36 10.08 -9.66 -7.36
N ILE A 37 9.17 -9.44 -6.42
CA ILE A 37 9.43 -8.61 -5.22
C ILE A 37 9.15 -9.32 -3.90
N GLY A 38 8.75 -10.59 -3.96
CA GLY A 38 8.45 -11.40 -2.79
C GLY A 38 7.02 -11.27 -2.28
N MET A 39 6.75 -11.95 -1.18
CA MET A 39 5.46 -11.89 -0.48
C MET A 39 5.26 -10.51 0.14
N PRO A 40 4.04 -9.96 0.10
CA PRO A 40 3.71 -8.71 0.78
C PRO A 40 3.75 -8.86 2.30
N ASP A 41 3.94 -7.74 3.01
CA ASP A 41 3.91 -7.69 4.47
C ASP A 41 2.50 -7.93 5.00
N SER A 42 1.48 -7.46 4.27
CA SER A 42 0.09 -7.75 4.60
C SER A 42 -0.80 -7.78 3.35
N ILE A 43 -1.90 -8.50 3.47
CA ILE A 43 -2.88 -8.72 2.41
C ILE A 43 -4.27 -8.39 2.97
N ILE A 44 -5.00 -7.55 2.25
CA ILE A 44 -6.41 -7.26 2.52
C ILE A 44 -7.24 -7.78 1.35
N ASP A 45 -8.11 -8.75 1.61
CA ASP A 45 -9.11 -9.21 0.67
C ASP A 45 -10.36 -8.31 0.80
N LEU A 46 -10.68 -7.57 -0.26
CA LEU A 46 -11.85 -6.69 -0.30
C LEU A 46 -13.10 -7.43 -0.79
N GLY A 47 -12.96 -8.71 -1.15
CA GLY A 47 -14.04 -9.57 -1.58
C GLY A 47 -14.33 -9.47 -3.07
N ARG A 48 -15.50 -10.01 -3.46
CA ARG A 48 -15.96 -10.06 -4.84
C ARG A 48 -17.05 -9.02 -5.07
N VAL A 49 -16.91 -8.27 -6.15
CA VAL A 49 -17.89 -7.28 -6.59
C VAL A 49 -18.44 -7.75 -7.94
N THR A 50 -19.76 -7.82 -8.06
CA THR A 50 -20.43 -8.15 -9.32
C THR A 50 -21.03 -6.88 -9.90
N ASP A 51 -20.71 -6.58 -11.16
CA ASP A 51 -21.27 -5.43 -11.87
C ASP A 51 -22.67 -5.70 -12.44
N GLU A 52 -23.28 -4.68 -13.05
CA GLU A 52 -24.62 -4.75 -13.65
C GLU A 52 -24.71 -5.74 -14.84
N ASN A 53 -23.57 -6.08 -15.43
CA ASN A 53 -23.45 -7.05 -16.52
C ASN A 53 -23.16 -8.47 -16.02
N GLN A 54 -23.25 -8.70 -14.71
CA GLN A 54 -22.93 -9.97 -14.02
C GLN A 54 -21.45 -10.36 -14.08
N TYR A 55 -20.53 -9.46 -14.42
CA TYR A 55 -19.11 -9.73 -14.31
C TYR A 55 -18.68 -9.61 -12.86
N THR A 56 -18.13 -10.70 -12.33
CA THR A 56 -17.61 -10.75 -10.96
C THR A 56 -16.11 -10.48 -10.97
N GLN A 57 -15.69 -9.52 -10.17
CA GLN A 57 -14.31 -9.10 -9.97
C GLN A 57 -13.89 -9.40 -8.54
N HIS A 58 -12.77 -10.11 -8.35
CA HIS A 58 -12.17 -10.31 -7.03
C HIS A 58 -11.09 -9.26 -6.80
N ILE A 59 -11.23 -8.47 -5.75
CA ILE A 59 -10.34 -7.35 -5.45
C ILE A 59 -9.51 -7.68 -4.20
N ILE A 60 -8.19 -7.63 -4.33
CA ILE A 60 -7.24 -7.88 -3.23
C ILE A 60 -6.21 -6.76 -3.23
N THR A 61 -5.81 -6.28 -2.06
CA THR A 61 -4.74 -5.29 -1.92
C THR A 61 -3.57 -5.88 -1.15
N PHE A 62 -2.37 -5.78 -1.72
CA PHE A 62 -1.10 -6.17 -1.13
C PHE A 62 -0.38 -4.93 -0.63
N PHE A 63 0.15 -4.98 0.59
CA PHE A 63 0.92 -3.88 1.16
C PHE A 63 2.38 -4.30 1.29
N TYR A 64 3.27 -3.41 0.83
CA TYR A 64 4.71 -3.57 0.88
C TYR A 64 5.32 -2.41 1.67
N GLY A 65 6.13 -2.75 2.67
CA GLY A 65 6.65 -1.81 3.64
C GLY A 65 5.54 -1.03 4.36
N THR A 66 5.83 0.23 4.68
CA THR A 66 4.90 1.10 5.43
C THR A 66 4.13 2.09 4.55
N ASN A 67 4.34 2.09 3.23
CA ASN A 67 3.87 3.17 2.38
C ASN A 67 3.58 2.80 0.92
N GLN A 68 3.63 1.52 0.55
CA GLN A 68 3.37 1.07 -0.82
C GLN A 68 2.29 0.01 -0.84
N ALA A 69 1.40 0.08 -1.84
CA ALA A 69 0.33 -0.89 -2.03
C ALA A 69 0.14 -1.25 -3.50
N VAL A 70 -0.31 -2.48 -3.74
CA VAL A 70 -0.67 -3.01 -5.04
C VAL A 70 -2.10 -3.51 -4.97
N THR A 71 -2.96 -3.00 -5.84
CA THR A 71 -4.34 -3.51 -5.98
C THR A 71 -4.40 -4.49 -7.13
N LEU A 72 -4.89 -5.68 -6.86
CA LEU A 72 -5.13 -6.75 -7.82
C LEU A 72 -6.62 -6.91 -8.06
N ILE A 73 -6.99 -7.03 -9.33
CA ILE A 73 -8.33 -7.40 -9.77
C ILE A 73 -8.21 -8.70 -10.55
N ASN A 74 -8.94 -9.74 -10.14
CA ASN A 74 -8.86 -11.08 -10.74
C ASN A 74 -7.39 -11.55 -10.87
N ASP A 75 -6.65 -11.48 -9.78
CA ASP A 75 -5.22 -11.83 -9.68
C ASP A 75 -4.28 -11.05 -10.63
N THR A 76 -4.73 -9.95 -11.22
CA THR A 76 -3.92 -9.10 -12.11
C THR A 76 -3.77 -7.70 -11.52
N ILE A 77 -2.56 -7.14 -11.55
CA ILE A 77 -2.29 -5.79 -11.03
C ILE A 77 -3.09 -4.77 -11.83
N SER A 78 -3.98 -4.07 -11.12
CA SER A 78 -4.78 -2.96 -11.65
C SER A 78 -4.30 -1.61 -11.11
N GLY A 79 -3.83 -1.56 -9.86
CA GLY A 79 -3.39 -0.32 -9.20
C GLY A 79 -2.04 -0.46 -8.53
N LEU A 80 -1.25 0.60 -8.60
CA LEU A 80 0.03 0.76 -7.89
C LEU A 80 -0.03 2.08 -7.10
N ASP A 81 0.20 2.00 -5.81
CA ASP A 81 0.35 3.16 -4.93
C ASP A 81 1.75 3.14 -4.32
N TYR A 82 2.57 4.11 -4.72
CA TYR A 82 3.95 4.25 -4.26
C TYR A 82 4.06 5.02 -2.93
N ASN A 83 2.97 5.70 -2.51
CA ASN A 83 2.93 6.53 -1.32
C ASN A 83 1.50 6.63 -0.76
N ILE A 84 1.09 5.59 -0.04
CA ILE A 84 -0.25 5.48 0.54
C ILE A 84 -0.58 6.70 1.41
N LYS A 85 0.39 7.20 2.20
CA LYS A 85 0.17 8.35 3.10
C LYS A 85 -0.19 9.61 2.34
N GLU A 86 0.47 9.85 1.20
CA GLU A 86 0.13 10.99 0.34
C GLU A 86 -1.26 10.81 -0.29
N THR A 87 -1.56 9.61 -0.78
CA THR A 87 -2.89 9.28 -1.31
C THR A 87 -3.98 9.50 -0.27
N GLU A 88 -3.80 9.02 0.95
CA GLU A 88 -4.72 9.24 2.07
C GLU A 88 -4.89 10.73 2.39
N ALA A 89 -3.80 11.50 2.45
CA ALA A 89 -3.87 12.94 2.70
C ALA A 89 -4.68 13.67 1.62
N ARG A 90 -4.50 13.30 0.34
CA ARG A 90 -5.26 13.84 -0.78
C ARG A 90 -6.74 13.47 -0.70
N ILE A 91 -7.06 12.24 -0.31
CA ILE A 91 -8.45 11.79 -0.12
C ILE A 91 -9.12 12.58 1.02
N ARG A 92 -8.45 12.71 2.17
CA ARG A 92 -8.96 13.50 3.30
C ARG A 92 -9.21 14.95 2.92
N ALA A 93 -8.25 15.58 2.24
CA ALA A 93 -8.41 16.96 1.78
C ALA A 93 -9.62 17.14 0.85
N ARG A 94 -9.90 16.16 -0.04
CA ARG A 94 -11.08 16.18 -0.91
C ARG A 94 -12.38 16.04 -0.12
N ILE A 95 -12.43 15.13 0.84
CA ILE A 95 -13.60 14.95 1.72
C ILE A 95 -13.87 16.22 2.52
N ASP A 96 -12.84 16.81 3.12
CA ASP A 96 -12.95 18.05 3.90
C ASP A 96 -13.41 19.22 3.01
N SER A 97 -12.94 19.30 1.77
CA SER A 97 -13.38 20.31 0.81
C SER A 97 -14.83 20.11 0.33
N ALA A 98 -15.28 18.86 0.20
CA ALA A 98 -16.66 18.52 -0.18
C ALA A 98 -17.66 18.72 0.97
N GLY A 99 -17.20 18.64 2.22
CA GLY A 99 -17.99 18.93 3.41
C GLY A 99 -18.15 20.43 3.71
N ARG A 100 -17.36 21.30 3.08
CA ARG A 100 -17.56 22.76 3.13
C ARG A 100 -18.51 23.20 2.01
N THR A 101 -19.78 22.84 2.17
CA THR A 101 -20.84 23.56 1.48
C THR A 101 -21.08 24.85 2.27
N ASP A 102 -20.64 25.98 1.72
CA ASP A 102 -20.94 27.33 2.20
C ASP A 102 -22.44 27.44 2.56
N TYR A 103 -22.72 27.82 3.81
CA TYR A 103 -24.02 28.30 4.30
C TYR A 103 -24.00 29.82 4.35
#